data_AF-A0A3N5X2J6-F1
#
_entry.id   AF-A0A3N5X2J6-F1
#
_cell.length_a   1.000
_cell.length_b   1.000
_cell.length_c   1.000
_cell.angle_alpha   90.00
_cell.angle_beta   90.00
_cell.angle_gamma   90.00
#
_symmetry.space_group_name_H-M   'P 1'
#
loop_
_entity.id
_entity.type
_entity.pdbx_description
1 polymer ?
#
loop_
_entity_poly.entity_id
_entity_poly.type
_entity_poly.pdbx_seq_one_letter_code
_entity_poly.pdbx_strand_id
1 'polypeptide(L)'
;MKKTLTSKVRVLTAFAHQEPDRVPVDYLCNPGIDLRLKQHFGLTPADDEGLLQALGVDFRGVWAPYTGPRLHPELEGRTVDEWGIHRRWVEHDTGGYWDYCDFPLKDATLEKIERWPMP
;
A
#
# COMPACT_ATOMS: atom_id res chain seq x y z
N MET A 1 32.90 -6.57 -14.88
CA MET A 1 31.66 -6.80 -14.11
C MET A 1 30.84 -5.52 -14.13
N LYS A 2 29.52 -5.57 -14.40
CA LYS A 2 28.66 -4.38 -14.24
C LYS A 2 28.70 -3.96 -12.76
N LYS A 3 28.83 -2.66 -12.49
CA LYS A 3 28.93 -2.11 -11.12
C LYS A 3 27.58 -2.30 -10.40
N THR A 4 27.59 -2.91 -9.21
CA THR A 4 26.40 -3.01 -8.36
C THR A 4 26.04 -1.65 -7.79
N LEU A 5 24.78 -1.23 -7.96
CA LEU A 5 24.24 0.03 -7.43
C LEU A 5 23.60 -0.20 -6.05
N THR A 6 23.52 0.87 -5.26
CA THR A 6 22.65 0.86 -4.07
C THR A 6 21.19 0.98 -4.51
N SER A 7 20.25 0.54 -3.67
CA SER A 7 18.81 0.64 -3.97
C SER A 7 18.37 2.06 -4.35
N LYS A 8 18.83 3.07 -3.59
CA LYS A 8 18.54 4.48 -3.91
C LYS A 8 19.04 4.87 -5.30
N VAL A 9 20.28 4.53 -5.65
CA VAL A 9 20.85 4.89 -6.95
C VAL A 9 20.13 4.14 -8.07
N ARG A 10 19.87 2.84 -7.89
CA ARG A 10 19.12 2.00 -8.83
C ARG A 10 17.75 2.59 -9.17
N VAL A 11 16.98 2.97 -8.16
CA VAL A 11 15.64 3.57 -8.32
C VAL A 11 15.73 4.91 -9.04
N LEU A 12 16.64 5.80 -8.62
CA LEU A 12 16.79 7.12 -9.25
C LEU A 12 17.26 7.01 -10.71
N THR A 13 18.12 6.04 -11.03
CA THR A 13 18.52 5.75 -12.42
C THR A 13 17.32 5.30 -13.26
N ALA A 14 16.48 4.40 -12.73
CA ALA A 14 15.28 3.96 -13.42
C ALA A 14 14.27 5.11 -13.63
N PHE A 15 14.06 5.97 -12.63
CA PHE A 15 13.20 7.16 -12.75
C PHE A 15 13.74 8.20 -13.75
N ALA A 16 15.05 8.24 -13.98
CA ALA A 16 15.67 9.04 -15.02
C ALA A 16 15.59 8.40 -16.41
N HIS A 17 14.85 7.29 -16.58
CA HIS A 17 14.75 6.50 -17.81
C HIS A 17 16.11 6.00 -18.34
N GLN A 18 17.03 5.67 -17.43
CA GLN A 18 18.34 5.07 -17.75
C GLN A 18 18.38 3.61 -17.29
N GLU A 19 19.18 2.76 -17.94
CA GLU A 19 19.33 1.34 -17.57
C GLU A 19 20.11 1.21 -16.23
N PRO A 20 19.48 0.71 -15.15
CA PRO A 20 20.18 0.41 -13.90
C PRO A 20 20.92 -0.95 -13.96
N ASP A 21 21.59 -1.34 -12.87
CA ASP A 21 22.25 -2.65 -12.76
C ASP A 21 21.27 -3.83 -12.71
N ARG A 22 20.03 -3.61 -12.25
CA ARG A 22 18.86 -4.48 -12.40
C ARG A 22 17.56 -3.68 -12.26
N VAL A 23 16.43 -4.24 -12.69
CA VAL A 23 15.10 -3.65 -12.47
C VAL A 23 14.88 -3.46 -10.95
N PRO A 24 14.47 -2.25 -10.48
CA PRO A 24 14.09 -2.05 -9.08
C PRO A 24 12.92 -2.93 -8.68
N VAL A 25 12.91 -3.43 -7.44
CA VAL A 25 11.88 -4.34 -6.92
C VAL A 25 11.18 -3.68 -5.74
N ASP A 26 9.85 -3.72 -5.76
CA ASP A 26 9.00 -3.43 -4.61
C ASP A 26 8.33 -4.71 -4.09
N TYR A 27 7.75 -4.67 -2.89
CA TYR A 27 7.09 -5.80 -2.27
C TYR A 27 5.73 -5.42 -1.67
N LEU A 28 4.70 -6.15 -2.09
CA LEU A 28 3.35 -6.08 -1.56
C LEU A 28 2.77 -7.50 -1.48
N CYS A 29 2.12 -7.81 -0.37
CA CYS A 29 1.64 -9.15 -0.07
C CYS A 29 0.38 -9.12 0.81
N ASN A 30 -0.35 -10.24 0.84
CA ASN A 30 -1.29 -10.50 1.92
C ASN A 30 -0.58 -11.10 3.15
N PRO A 31 -1.18 -11.05 4.35
CA PRO A 31 -0.56 -11.54 5.58
C PRO A 31 -0.15 -13.03 5.54
N GLY A 32 -0.88 -13.86 4.80
CA GLY A 32 -0.58 -15.29 4.68
C GLY A 32 0.63 -15.60 3.80
N ILE A 33 0.87 -14.81 2.74
CA ILE A 33 2.11 -14.89 1.94
C ILE A 33 3.29 -14.34 2.75
N ASP A 34 3.09 -13.20 3.40
CA ASP A 34 4.09 -12.55 4.23
C ASP A 34 4.67 -13.48 5.30
N LEU A 35 3.79 -14.13 6.06
CA LEU A 35 4.18 -15.06 7.12
C LEU A 35 4.98 -16.24 6.57
N ARG A 36 4.59 -16.80 5.42
CA ARG A 36 5.29 -17.93 4.81
C ARG A 36 6.67 -17.55 4.27
N LEU A 37 6.83 -16.34 3.73
CA LEU A 37 8.13 -15.85 3.30
C LEU A 37 9.05 -15.59 4.50
N LYS A 38 8.53 -14.99 5.58
CA LYS A 38 9.30 -14.82 6.83
C LYS A 38 9.76 -16.16 7.38
N GLN A 39 8.88 -17.16 7.43
CA GLN A 39 9.24 -18.52 7.82
C GLN A 39 10.32 -19.14 6.90
N HIS A 40 10.18 -18.96 5.58
CA HIS A 40 11.16 -19.46 4.61
C HIS A 40 12.57 -18.88 4.82
N PHE A 41 12.66 -17.58 5.14
CA PHE A 41 13.93 -16.90 5.40
C PHE A 41 14.41 -17.02 6.86
N GLY A 42 13.69 -17.73 7.73
CA GLY A 42 14.04 -17.88 9.15
C GLY A 42 13.85 -16.61 9.98
N LEU A 43 12.96 -15.72 9.56
CA LEU A 43 12.65 -14.45 10.21
C LEU A 43 11.50 -14.59 11.21
N THR A 44 11.46 -13.69 12.19
CA THR A 44 10.31 -13.64 13.11
C THR A 44 9.07 -13.08 12.40
N PRO A 45 7.85 -13.40 12.85
CA PRO A 45 6.63 -12.85 12.23
C PRO A 45 6.56 -11.32 12.18
N ALA A 46 7.25 -10.63 13.09
CA ALA A 46 7.27 -9.16 13.18
C ALA A 46 8.46 -8.51 12.46
N ASP A 47 9.32 -9.29 11.80
CA ASP A 47 10.53 -8.78 11.16
C ASP A 47 10.27 -8.38 9.69
N ASP A 48 9.56 -7.26 9.54
CA ASP A 48 9.23 -6.70 8.22
C ASP A 48 10.49 -6.26 7.47
N GLU A 49 11.40 -5.54 8.15
CA GLU A 49 12.62 -5.03 7.53
C GLU A 49 13.55 -6.17 7.10
N GLY A 50 13.72 -7.21 7.92
CA GLY A 50 14.50 -8.39 7.56
C GLY A 50 13.98 -9.06 6.29
N LEU A 51 12.65 -9.11 6.09
CA LEU A 51 12.06 -9.68 4.89
C LEU A 51 12.37 -8.81 3.66
N LEU A 52 12.21 -7.49 3.78
CA LEU A 52 12.53 -6.56 2.69
C LEU A 52 14.01 -6.64 2.28
N GLN A 53 14.92 -6.86 3.23
CA GLN A 53 16.33 -7.09 2.95
C GLN A 53 16.58 -8.44 2.27
N ALA A 54 15.97 -9.52 2.77
CA ALA A 54 16.11 -10.86 2.19
C ALA A 54 15.63 -10.93 0.74
N LEU A 55 14.55 -10.20 0.42
CA LEU A 55 13.99 -10.08 -0.93
C LEU A 55 14.73 -9.05 -1.81
N GLY A 56 15.64 -8.26 -1.24
CA GLY A 56 16.36 -7.21 -1.98
C GLY A 56 15.47 -6.06 -2.45
N VAL A 57 14.42 -5.74 -1.68
CA VAL A 57 13.44 -4.68 -1.99
C VAL A 57 14.11 -3.31 -1.93
N ASP A 58 13.93 -2.53 -2.99
CA ASP A 58 14.60 -1.24 -3.17
C ASP A 58 13.87 -0.06 -2.54
N PHE A 59 12.60 -0.26 -2.18
CA PHE A 59 11.71 0.77 -1.65
C PHE A 59 11.42 0.55 -0.16
N ARG A 60 11.08 1.63 0.53
CA ARG A 60 10.50 1.61 1.87
C ARG A 60 9.30 2.55 1.89
N GLY A 61 8.15 2.02 2.27
CA GLY A 61 6.93 2.79 2.42
C GLY A 61 6.95 3.58 3.72
N VAL A 62 6.45 4.81 3.66
CA VAL A 62 6.15 5.63 4.85
C VAL A 62 4.68 5.95 4.81
N TRP A 63 3.94 5.51 5.83
CA TRP A 63 2.50 5.69 5.93
C TRP A 63 2.20 6.52 7.18
N ALA A 64 2.03 7.84 6.99
CA ALA A 64 1.63 8.71 8.07
C ALA A 64 0.12 8.53 8.32
N PRO A 65 -0.31 8.24 9.56
CA PRO A 65 -1.74 8.17 9.87
C PRO A 65 -2.36 9.56 9.76
N TYR A 66 -3.58 9.64 9.22
CA TYR A 66 -4.39 10.85 9.29
C TYR A 66 -4.82 11.12 10.74
N THR A 67 -4.51 12.31 11.25
CA THR A 67 -4.82 12.73 12.63
C THR A 67 -5.76 13.94 12.69
N GLY A 68 -6.32 14.35 11.55
CA GLY A 68 -7.31 15.43 11.47
C GLY A 68 -8.70 15.01 11.97
N PRO A 69 -9.67 15.94 11.98
CA PRO A 69 -11.04 15.64 12.38
C PRO A 69 -11.70 14.67 11.40
N ARG A 70 -12.72 13.94 11.85
CA ARG A 70 -13.51 13.09 10.97
C ARG A 70 -14.27 13.94 9.94
N LEU A 71 -14.00 13.70 8.66
CA LEU A 71 -14.57 14.45 7.53
C LEU A 71 -15.87 13.85 6.97
N HIS A 72 -16.07 12.54 7.16
CA HIS A 72 -17.19 11.79 6.58
C HIS A 72 -17.93 10.99 7.66
N PRO A 73 -19.26 10.81 7.52
CA PRO A 73 -20.06 10.07 8.50
C PRO A 73 -19.69 8.58 8.53
N GLU A 74 -19.86 7.96 9.70
CA GLU A 74 -19.81 6.51 9.81
C GLU A 74 -21.05 5.88 9.20
N LEU A 75 -20.86 4.71 8.61
CA LEU A 75 -21.92 3.91 8.01
C LEU A 75 -21.83 2.50 8.58
N GLU A 76 -22.98 1.97 9.02
CA GLU A 76 -23.04 0.64 9.59
C GLU A 76 -22.59 -0.43 8.58
N GLY A 77 -21.71 -1.34 9.02
CA GLY A 77 -21.16 -2.38 8.14
C GLY A 77 -20.24 -1.85 7.04
N ARG A 78 -19.70 -0.63 7.20
CA ARG A 78 -18.73 0.00 6.30
C ARG A 78 -17.55 0.58 7.06
N THR A 79 -16.41 0.58 6.41
CA THR A 79 -15.27 1.42 6.76
C THR A 79 -15.27 2.62 5.81
N VAL A 80 -15.32 3.83 6.38
CA VAL A 80 -15.25 5.09 5.64
C VAL A 80 -13.97 5.80 6.05
N ASP A 81 -13.11 6.13 5.08
CA ASP A 81 -11.84 6.81 5.34
C ASP A 81 -11.94 8.34 5.22
N GLU A 82 -10.82 9.02 5.42
CA GLU A 82 -10.69 10.47 5.39
C GLU A 82 -10.98 11.08 4.02
N TRP A 83 -10.99 10.29 2.95
CA TRP A 83 -11.37 10.69 1.59
C TRP A 83 -12.86 10.41 1.30
N GLY A 84 -13.55 9.76 2.24
CA GLY A 84 -14.95 9.38 2.14
C GLY A 84 -15.16 8.15 1.24
N ILE A 85 -14.15 7.30 1.11
CA ILE A 85 -14.23 6.05 0.36
C ILE A 85 -14.85 4.96 1.24
N HIS A 86 -15.88 4.30 0.72
CA HIS A 86 -16.62 3.28 1.46
C HIS A 86 -16.13 1.88 1.09
N ARG A 87 -15.66 1.15 2.10
CA ARG A 87 -15.16 -0.21 1.97
C ARG A 87 -15.91 -1.18 2.86
N ARG A 88 -15.98 -2.44 2.44
CA ARG A 88 -16.42 -3.57 3.28
C ARG A 88 -15.39 -4.68 3.21
N TRP A 89 -15.29 -5.45 4.28
CA TRP A 89 -14.44 -6.64 4.29
C TRP A 89 -15.12 -7.75 3.48
N VAL A 90 -14.39 -8.27 2.50
CA VAL A 90 -14.75 -9.47 1.74
C VAL A 90 -13.86 -10.60 2.20
N GLU A 91 -14.45 -11.54 2.93
CA GLU A 91 -13.76 -12.70 3.50
C GLU A 91 -13.63 -13.85 2.48
N HIS A 92 -12.55 -14.61 2.59
CA HIS A 92 -12.30 -15.87 1.89
C HIS A 92 -11.56 -16.84 2.83
N ASP A 93 -11.44 -18.12 2.46
CA ASP A 93 -10.94 -19.22 3.32
C ASP A 93 -9.57 -19.00 4.00
N THR A 94 -8.79 -18.03 3.53
CA THR A 94 -7.41 -17.77 3.98
C THR A 94 -7.16 -16.30 4.33
N GLY A 95 -8.22 -15.48 4.43
CA GLY A 95 -8.11 -14.06 4.73
C GLY A 95 -9.28 -13.24 4.17
N GLY A 96 -8.98 -12.03 3.70
CA GLY A 96 -9.95 -11.18 3.05
C GLY A 96 -9.31 -9.91 2.52
N TYR A 97 -10.12 -9.08 1.88
CA TYR A 97 -9.71 -7.78 1.38
C TYR A 97 -10.79 -6.73 1.60
N TRP A 98 -10.39 -5.47 1.66
CA TRP A 98 -11.31 -4.34 1.70
C TRP A 98 -11.73 -3.99 0.28
N ASP A 99 -12.99 -4.20 -0.05
CA ASP A 99 -13.54 -3.91 -1.38
C ASP A 99 -14.39 -2.64 -1.36
N TYR A 100 -14.34 -1.89 -2.46
CA TYR A 100 -15.23 -0.74 -2.65
C TYR A 100 -16.66 -1.25 -2.83
N CYS A 101 -17.59 -0.67 -2.08
CA CYS A 101 -18.96 -1.19 -2.03
C CYS A 101 -20.03 -0.14 -2.27
N ASP A 102 -19.76 1.11 -1.90
CA ASP A 102 -20.61 2.24 -2.21
C ASP A 102 -19.76 3.32 -2.89
N PHE A 103 -20.36 4.08 -3.81
CA PHE A 103 -19.65 5.06 -4.65
C PHE A 103 -20.28 6.45 -4.52
N PRO A 104 -20.01 7.20 -3.43
CA PRO A 104 -20.70 8.46 -3.11
C PRO A 104 -20.61 9.56 -4.18
N LEU A 105 -19.54 9.49 -4.99
CA LEU A 105 -19.24 10.45 -6.04
C LEU A 105 -19.57 9.95 -7.45
N LYS A 106 -20.16 8.75 -7.61
CA LYS A 106 -20.46 8.15 -8.92
C LYS A 106 -21.25 9.09 -9.84
N ASP A 107 -22.27 9.73 -9.29
CA ASP A 107 -23.17 10.62 -10.02
C ASP A 107 -23.04 12.08 -9.50
N ALA A 108 -21.87 12.44 -8.97
CA ALA A 108 -21.64 13.77 -8.41
C ALA A 108 -21.60 14.85 -9.51
N THR A 109 -22.22 16.00 -9.20
CA THR A 109 -22.02 17.23 -9.98
C THR A 109 -20.66 17.85 -9.67
N LEU A 110 -20.18 18.74 -10.54
CA LEU A 110 -18.96 19.53 -10.27
C LEU A 110 -19.04 20.24 -8.92
N GLU A 111 -20.16 20.92 -8.64
CA GLU A 111 -20.37 21.61 -7.37
C GLU A 111 -20.24 20.67 -6.15
N LYS A 112 -20.72 19.42 -6.27
CA LYS A 112 -20.58 18.44 -5.19
C LYS A 112 -19.12 18.02 -5.01
N ILE A 113 -18.37 17.85 -6.10
CA ILE A 113 -16.94 17.50 -6.04
C ILE A 113 -16.14 18.64 -5.40
N GLU A 114 -16.39 19.89 -5.79
CA GLU A 114 -15.71 21.07 -5.24
C GLU A 114 -15.97 21.26 -3.75
N ARG A 115 -17.14 20.83 -3.26
CA ARG A 115 -17.52 20.92 -1.84
C ARG A 115 -17.21 19.64 -1.04
N TRP A 116 -16.63 18.62 -1.66
CA TRP A 116 -16.33 17.37 -0.98
C TRP A 116 -15.24 17.61 0.08
N PRO A 117 -15.46 17.24 1.35
CA PRO A 117 -14.42 17.33 2.37
C PRO A 117 -13.19 16.53 1.95
N MET A 118 -12.01 17.16 2.01
CA MET A 118 -10.72 16.54 1.72
C MET A 118 -9.77 16.71 2.92
N PRO A 119 -8.88 15.74 3.19
CA PRO A 119 -7.87 15.79 4.25
C PRO A 119 -6.96 17.03 4.24
#